data_AF-A0A1R4HDJ8-F1
#
_entry.id   AF-A0A1R4HDJ8-F1
#
_cell.length_a   1.000
_cell.length_b   1.000
_cell.length_c   1.000
_cell.angle_alpha   90.00
_cell.angle_beta   90.00
_cell.angle_gamma   90.00
#
_symmetry.space_group_name_H-M   'P 1'
#
loop_
_entity.id
_entity.type
_entity.pdbx_description
1 polymer ?
#
loop_
_entity_poly.entity_id
_entity_poly.type
_entity_poly.pdbx_seq_one_letter_code
_entity_poly.pdbx_strand_id
1 'polypeptide(L)'
;MATITFDTLKFVRTLKAAGVPENQAEAISEAFKDAQGEAALATQHDVDNVRRDIDDLRRDMDSRFIQMEQRLIIKLGTLMALSIGIVAALVKLL
;
A
#
# COMPACT_ATOMS: atom_id res chain seq x y z
N MET A 1 17.66 6.19 -7.52
CA MET A 1 16.55 7.03 -8.04
C MET A 1 16.55 6.86 -9.54
N ALA A 2 15.47 6.33 -10.13
CA ALA A 2 15.29 6.39 -11.57
C ALA A 2 14.96 7.85 -11.89
N THR A 3 15.96 8.63 -12.28
CA THR A 3 15.75 10.00 -12.74
C THR A 3 15.01 9.91 -14.07
N ILE A 4 13.75 10.35 -14.10
CA ILE A 4 13.06 10.59 -15.36
C ILE A 4 13.77 11.77 -16.01
N THR A 5 14.57 11.52 -17.04
CA THR A 5 15.33 12.57 -17.73
C THR A 5 14.40 13.34 -18.66
N PHE A 6 14.21 14.62 -18.37
CA PHE A 6 13.53 15.54 -19.29
C PHE A 6 14.52 16.01 -20.37
N ASP A 7 14.29 15.59 -21.61
CA ASP A 7 15.09 16.02 -22.75
C ASP A 7 14.59 17.38 -23.25
N THR A 8 15.17 18.45 -22.70
CA THR A 8 14.89 19.84 -23.05
C THR A 8 15.00 20.07 -24.56
N LEU A 9 15.99 19.49 -25.23
CA LEU A 9 16.22 19.71 -26.66
C LEU A 9 15.15 19.07 -27.54
N LYS A 10 14.76 17.83 -27.23
CA LYS A 10 13.65 17.15 -27.90
C LYS A 10 12.33 17.89 -27.67
N PHE A 11 12.12 18.44 -26.48
CA PHE A 11 10.92 19.21 -26.15
C PHE A 11 10.84 20.51 -26.96
N VAL A 12 11.92 21.31 -26.99
CA VAL A 12 12.00 22.53 -27.82
C VAL A 12 11.76 22.22 -29.30
N ARG A 13 12.37 21.16 -29.84
CA ARG A 13 12.16 20.74 -31.24
C ARG A 13 10.70 20.40 -31.54
N THR A 14 10.04 19.74 -30.59
CA THR A 14 8.62 19.37 -30.71
C THR A 14 7.73 20.61 -30.76
N LEU A 15 8.00 21.61 -29.91
CA LEU A 15 7.29 22.89 -29.92
C LEU A 15 7.53 23.67 -31.22
N LYS A 16 8.77 23.73 -31.70
CA LYS A 16 9.11 24.36 -33.00
C LYS A 16 8.38 23.69 -34.16
N ALA A 17 8.31 22.36 -34.18
CA ALA A 17 7.58 21.60 -35.21
C ALA A 17 6.06 21.87 -35.18
N ALA A 18 5.51 22.26 -34.01
CA ALA A 18 4.13 22.68 -33.85
C ALA A 18 3.89 24.17 -34.17
N GLY A 19 4.91 24.90 -34.63
CA GLY A 19 4.81 26.31 -35.00
C GLY A 19 5.09 27.30 -33.87
N VAL A 20 5.57 26.84 -32.71
CA VAL A 20 5.98 27.73 -31.62
C VAL A 20 7.32 28.40 -31.98
N PRO A 21 7.43 29.75 -31.89
CA PRO A 21 8.68 30.46 -32.09
C PRO A 21 9.80 29.96 -31.16
N GLU A 22 11.05 29.97 -31.62
CA GLU A 22 12.20 29.42 -30.90
C GLU A 22 12.37 29.98 -29.49
N ASN A 23 12.30 31.31 -29.34
CA ASN A 23 12.38 31.98 -28.05
C ASN A 23 11.27 31.54 -27.08
N GLN A 24 10.06 31.29 -27.58
CA GLN A 24 8.95 30.81 -26.77
C GLN A 24 9.11 29.32 -26.44
N ALA A 25 9.56 28.51 -27.39
CA ALA A 25 9.80 27.09 -27.19
C ALA A 25 10.86 26.84 -26.11
N GLU A 26 11.96 27.61 -26.14
CA GLU A 26 13.00 27.59 -25.12
C GLU A 26 12.44 28.00 -23.75
N ALA A 27 11.72 29.14 -23.68
CA ALA A 27 11.14 29.63 -22.43
C ALA A 27 10.12 28.65 -21.81
N ILE A 28 9.28 28.02 -22.62
CA ILE A 28 8.32 27.00 -22.16
C ILE A 28 9.06 25.76 -21.67
N SER A 29 10.12 25.35 -22.36
CA SER A 29 10.92 24.18 -21.96
C SER A 29 11.66 24.39 -20.64
N GLU A 30 12.15 25.61 -20.40
CA GLU A 30 12.80 26.01 -19.15
C GLU A 30 11.78 25.98 -17.99
N ALA A 31 10.67 26.70 -18.15
CA ALA A 31 9.62 26.76 -17.13
C ALA A 31 9.03 25.37 -16.79
N PHE A 32 8.89 24.50 -17.78
CA PHE A 32 8.40 23.13 -17.56
C PHE A 32 9.41 22.26 -16.80
N LYS A 33 10.70 22.38 -17.12
CA LYS A 33 11.77 21.67 -16.40
C LYS A 33 11.83 22.10 -14.95
N ASP A 34 11.71 23.40 -14.68
CA ASP A 34 11.71 23.95 -13.33
C ASP A 34 10.47 23.48 -12.54
N ALA A 35 9.28 23.55 -13.15
CA ALA A 35 8.04 23.07 -12.54
C ALA A 35 8.05 21.56 -12.25
N GLN A 36 8.67 20.74 -13.11
CA GLN A 36 8.89 19.32 -12.82
C GLN A 36 9.86 19.09 -11.66
N GLY A 37 10.88 19.93 -11.52
CA GLY A 37 11.84 19.86 -10.41
C GLY A 37 11.22 20.20 -9.05
N GLU A 38 10.18 21.05 -9.04
CA GLU A 38 9.44 21.43 -7.83
C GLU A 38 8.38 20.40 -7.40
N ALA A 39 7.97 19.51 -8.29
CA ALA A 39 7.01 18.45 -7.96
C ALA A 39 7.69 17.38 -7.08
N ALA A 40 7.43 17.44 -5.77
CA ALA A 40 7.86 16.40 -4.83
C ALA A 40 7.12 15.08 -5.08
N LEU A 41 7.60 14.30 -6.04
CA LEU A 41 7.07 12.96 -6.34
C LEU A 41 7.63 11.94 -5.34
N ALA A 42 6.76 11.02 -4.89
CA ALA A 42 7.19 9.88 -4.10
C ALA A 42 8.24 9.09 -4.89
N THR A 43 9.39 8.84 -4.26
CA THR A 43 10.47 8.06 -4.85
C THR A 43 10.13 6.58 -4.84
N GLN A 44 10.87 5.79 -5.62
CA GLN A 44 10.78 4.33 -5.56
C GLN A 44 11.03 3.80 -4.14
N HIS A 45 11.91 4.45 -3.38
CA HIS A 45 12.19 4.07 -1.99
C HIS A 45 10.96 4.27 -1.10
N ASP A 46 10.22 5.36 -1.29
CA ASP A 46 8.98 5.64 -0.55
C ASP A 46 7.91 4.59 -0.85
N VAL A 47 7.78 4.20 -2.13
CA VAL A 47 6.86 3.12 -2.54
C VAL A 47 7.28 1.79 -1.92
N ASP A 48 8.58 1.48 -1.90
CA ASP A 48 9.09 0.24 -1.31
C ASP A 48 8.99 0.24 0.23
N ASN A 49 9.02 1.39 0.89
CA ASN A 49 8.71 1.53 2.32
C ASN A 49 7.24 1.21 2.57
N VAL A 50 6.32 1.85 1.83
CA VAL A 50 4.87 1.61 1.98
C VAL A 50 4.51 0.15 1.70
N ARG A 51 5.14 -0.50 0.72
CA ARG A 51 4.94 -1.93 0.46
C ARG A 51 5.34 -2.79 1.64
N ARG A 52 6.47 -2.51 2.28
CA ARG A 52 6.93 -3.22 3.48
C ARG A 52 5.96 -3.02 4.65
N ASP A 53 5.51 -1.79 4.88
CA ASP A 53 4.55 -1.49 5.94
C ASP A 53 3.23 -2.24 5.75
N ILE A 54 2.75 -2.37 4.50
CA ILE A 54 1.57 -3.15 4.16
C ILE A 54 1.78 -4.64 4.41
N ASP A 55 2.93 -5.19 4.02
CA ASP A 55 3.24 -6.61 4.23
C ASP A 55 3.38 -6.95 5.73
N ASP A 56 3.98 -6.06 6.51
CA ASP A 56 4.08 -6.21 7.96
C ASP A 56 2.71 -6.11 8.65
N LEU A 57 1.86 -5.16 8.22
CA LEU A 57 0.50 -5.05 8.72
C LEU A 57 -0.33 -6.30 8.41
N ARG A 58 -0.20 -6.86 7.19
CA ARG A 58 -0.87 -8.11 6.80
C ARG A 58 -0.45 -9.27 7.69
N ARG A 59 0.85 -9.42 7.96
CA ARG A 59 1.38 -10.46 8.85
C ARG A 59 0.88 -10.32 10.28
N ASP A 60 0.84 -9.10 10.81
CA ASP A 60 0.29 -8.86 12.15
C ASP A 60 -1.20 -9.22 12.21
N MET A 61 -1.98 -8.82 11.20
CA MET A 61 -3.40 -9.17 11.11
C MET A 61 -3.62 -10.68 11.07
N ASP A 62 -2.87 -11.42 10.24
CA ASP A 62 -2.96 -12.88 10.15
C ASP A 62 -2.63 -13.55 11.49
N SER A 63 -1.54 -13.11 12.15
CA SER A 63 -1.16 -13.62 13.46
C SER A 63 -2.24 -13.39 14.52
N ARG A 64 -2.82 -12.17 14.56
CA ARG A 64 -3.89 -11.82 15.49
C ARG A 64 -5.16 -12.61 15.20
N PHE A 65 -5.47 -12.86 13.93
CA PHE A 65 -6.62 -13.66 13.53
C PHE A 65 -6.49 -15.11 13.99
N ILE A 66 -5.33 -15.74 13.74
CA ILE A 66 -5.04 -17.11 14.18
C ILE A 66 -5.12 -17.22 15.71
N GLN A 67 -4.55 -16.26 16.44
CA GLN A 67 -4.62 -16.25 17.90
C GLN A 67 -6.06 -16.10 18.42
N MET A 68 -6.87 -15.27 17.76
CA MET A 68 -8.27 -15.10 18.12
C MET A 68 -9.08 -16.36 17.83
N GLU A 69 -8.86 -16.99 16.68
CA GLU A 69 -9.49 -18.26 16.30
C GLU A 69 -9.17 -19.35 17.33
N GLN A 70 -7.90 -19.52 17.70
CA GLN A 70 -7.50 -20.50 18.72
C GLN A 70 -8.17 -20.23 20.07
N ARG A 71 -8.18 -18.98 20.53
CA ARG A 71 -8.86 -18.62 21.79
C ARG A 71 -10.36 -18.89 21.73
N LEU A 72 -11.01 -18.63 20.60
CA LEU A 72 -12.43 -18.92 20.41
C LEU A 72 -12.69 -20.42 20.38
N ILE A 73 -11.89 -21.21 19.66
CA ILE A 73 -11.98 -22.67 19.62
C ILE A 73 -11.85 -23.26 21.03
N ILE A 74 -10.85 -22.81 21.80
CA ILE A 74 -10.65 -23.29 23.18
C ILE A 74 -11.84 -22.90 24.07
N LYS A 75 -12.28 -21.64 24.05
CA LYS A 75 -13.40 -21.16 24.88
C LYS A 75 -14.72 -21.85 24.51
N LEU A 76 -15.01 -22.03 23.23
CA LEU A 76 -16.20 -22.74 22.77
C LEU A 76 -16.12 -24.22 23.11
N GLY A 77 -14.96 -24.85 22.91
CA GLY A 77 -14.73 -26.25 23.25
C GLY A 77 -14.95 -26.54 24.75
N THR A 78 -14.44 -25.69 25.64
CA THR A 78 -14.63 -25.85 27.09
C THR A 78 -16.08 -25.64 27.52
N LEU A 79 -16.77 -24.63 26.96
CA LEU A 79 -18.20 -24.41 27.21
C LEU A 79 -19.06 -25.56 26.71
N MET A 80 -18.77 -26.11 25.52
CA MET A 80 -19.47 -27.28 24.99
C MET A 80 -19.22 -28.52 25.86
N ALA A 81 -17.98 -28.78 26.28
CA ALA A 81 -17.68 -29.91 27.15
C ALA A 81 -18.39 -29.80 28.51
N LEU A 82 -18.41 -28.61 29.11
CA LEU A 82 -19.13 -28.35 30.37
C LEU A 82 -20.63 -28.57 30.21
N SER A 83 -21.24 -28.01 29.17
CA SER A 83 -22.69 -28.16 28.94
C SER A 83 -23.08 -29.62 28.69
N ILE A 84 -22.31 -30.36 27.88
CA ILE A 84 -22.52 -31.80 27.67
C ILE A 84 -22.37 -32.57 28.98
N GLY A 85 -21.35 -32.26 29.79
CA GLY A 85 -21.13 -32.91 31.09
C GLY A 85 -22.27 -32.69 32.08
N ILE A 86 -22.81 -31.46 32.14
CA ILE A 86 -23.97 -31.12 32.99
C ILE A 86 -25.20 -31.93 32.54
N VAL A 87 -25.49 -31.96 31.23
CA VAL A 87 -26.63 -32.71 30.69
C VAL A 87 -26.49 -34.21 30.99
N ALA A 88 -25.31 -34.80 30.79
CA ALA A 88 -25.06 -36.21 31.06
C ALA A 88 -25.27 -36.58 32.55
N ALA A 89 -24.84 -35.71 33.46
CA ALA A 89 -25.06 -35.90 34.90
C ALA A 89 -26.55 -35.85 35.27
N LEU A 90 -27.30 -34.91 34.70
CA LEU A 90 -28.75 -34.78 34.93
C LEU A 90 -29.52 -36.00 34.43
N VAL A 91 -29.21 -36.50 33.23
CA VAL A 91 -29.85 -37.71 32.66
C VAL A 91 -29.61 -38.95 33.52
N LYS A 92 -28.44 -39.05 34.18
CA LYS A 92 -28.12 -40.18 35.06
C LYS A 92 -28.83 -40.11 36.42
N LEU A 93 -29.28 -38.93 36.84
CA LEU A 93 -29.92 -38.67 38.13
C LEU A 93 -31.46 -38.79 38.09
N LEU A 94 -32.06 -38.64 36.91
CA LEU A 94 -33.49 -38.87 36.62
C LEU A 94 -33.76 -40.35 36.33
#